data_AF-A0A971TRM9-F1
#
_entry.id   AF-A0A971TRM9-F1
#
_cell.length_a   1.000
_cell.length_b   1.000
_cell.length_c   1.000
_cell.angle_alpha   90.00
_cell.angle_beta   90.00
_cell.angle_gamma   90.00
#
_symmetry.space_group_name_H-M   'P 1'
#
loop_
_entity.id
_entity.type
_entity.pdbx_description
1 polymer ?
#
loop_
_entity_poly.entity_id
_entity_poly.type
_entity_poly.pdbx_seq_one_letter_code
_entity_poly.pdbx_strand_id
1 'polypeptide(L)'
;RLLLRKQDRAVSDMDDRYGWLDVNGCTLEVGRPPICYAYFCDEILARLPDEESRYLFRILGRLLDYVGEQALGDQHLVEISNTADLERINLRVLETRLHQAVAALEVIEELIEAECRLGPADRRVLSLIDLPE
;
A
#
# COMPACT_ATOMS: atom_id res chain seq x y z
N ARG A 1 -1.62 10.73 9.84
CA ARG A 1 -1.21 10.91 8.42
C ARG A 1 -0.82 12.35 8.19
N LEU A 2 0.42 12.58 7.79
CA LEU A 2 1.02 13.91 7.76
C LEU A 2 0.42 14.77 6.63
N LEU A 3 0.05 14.17 5.49
CA LEU A 3 -0.55 14.89 4.35
C LEU A 3 -1.85 15.62 4.71
N LEU A 4 -2.74 14.99 5.49
CA LEU A 4 -3.97 15.65 5.97
C LEU A 4 -3.64 16.78 6.95
N ARG A 5 -2.72 16.53 7.89
CA ARG A 5 -2.27 17.55 8.86
C ARG A 5 -1.64 18.76 8.20
N LYS A 6 -0.87 18.57 7.11
CA LYS A 6 -0.30 19.66 6.31
C LYS A 6 -1.37 20.53 5.63
N GLN A 7 -2.61 20.04 5.51
CA GLN A 7 -3.75 20.72 4.90
C GLN A 7 -4.81 21.13 5.95
N ASP A 8 -4.47 21.11 7.24
CA ASP A 8 -5.41 21.34 8.35
C ASP A 8 -6.65 20.44 8.29
N ARG A 9 -6.46 19.18 7.87
CA ARG A 9 -7.49 18.14 7.85
C ARG A 9 -7.14 16.97 8.77
N ALA A 10 -8.17 16.34 9.31
CA ALA A 10 -8.12 15.09 10.05
C ALA A 10 -8.76 13.95 9.24
N VAL A 11 -8.49 12.70 9.64
CA VAL A 11 -9.13 11.52 9.03
C VAL A 11 -10.65 11.55 9.22
N SER A 12 -11.11 12.09 10.35
CA SER A 12 -12.53 12.30 10.64
C SER A 12 -13.23 13.29 9.70
N ASP A 13 -12.45 14.10 8.97
CA ASP A 13 -12.99 15.08 8.02
C ASP A 13 -13.21 14.46 6.63
N MET A 14 -12.81 13.20 6.45
CA MET A 14 -13.03 12.43 5.24
C MET A 14 -14.38 11.72 5.33
N ASP A 15 -15.19 11.80 4.28
CA ASP A 15 -16.44 11.03 4.19
C ASP A 15 -16.10 9.56 4.02
N ASP A 16 -16.59 8.67 4.89
CA ASP A 16 -16.32 7.22 4.80
C ASP A 16 -16.66 6.62 3.42
N ARG A 17 -17.58 7.27 2.67
CA ARG A 17 -17.97 6.86 1.31
C ARG A 17 -16.93 7.18 0.24
N TYR A 18 -16.06 8.18 0.48
CA TYR A 18 -15.13 8.69 -0.52
C TYR A 18 -13.67 8.82 -0.03
N GLY A 19 -13.41 8.88 1.27
CA GLY A 19 -12.10 8.94 1.88
C GLY A 19 -11.24 10.06 1.30
N TRP A 20 -10.18 9.68 0.58
CA TRP A 20 -9.24 10.58 -0.11
C TRP A 20 -9.73 11.05 -1.48
N LEU A 21 -10.98 10.77 -1.81
CA LEU A 21 -11.63 11.12 -3.07
C LEU A 21 -12.81 12.05 -2.82
N ASP A 22 -13.12 12.91 -3.78
CA ASP A 22 -14.38 13.63 -3.91
C ASP A 22 -14.92 13.47 -5.34
N VAL A 23 -15.99 14.21 -5.68
CA VAL A 23 -16.60 14.19 -7.02
C VAL A 23 -15.67 14.66 -8.15
N ASN A 24 -14.55 15.30 -7.82
CA ASN A 24 -13.53 15.80 -8.75
C ASN A 24 -12.24 14.96 -8.76
N GLY A 25 -12.13 13.91 -7.93
CA GLY A 25 -10.95 13.05 -7.85
C GLY A 25 -10.29 13.08 -6.48
N CYS A 26 -8.96 13.01 -6.40
CA CYS A 26 -8.28 13.00 -5.09
C CYS A 26 -8.42 14.35 -4.39
N THR A 27 -8.81 14.37 -3.12
CA THR A 27 -8.96 15.58 -2.30
C THR A 27 -7.63 16.22 -1.91
N LEU A 28 -6.50 15.59 -2.23
CA LEU A 28 -5.17 16.18 -2.01
C LEU A 28 -4.86 17.26 -3.05
N GLU A 29 -4.54 18.46 -2.56
CA GLU A 29 -4.02 19.55 -3.41
C GLU A 29 -2.59 19.25 -3.93
N VAL A 30 -1.82 18.40 -3.23
CA VAL A 30 -0.47 17.95 -3.61
C VAL A 30 -0.21 16.50 -3.18
N GLY A 31 0.45 15.73 -4.06
CA GLY A 31 0.77 14.31 -3.86
C GLY A 31 -0.38 13.35 -4.23
N ARG A 32 -0.10 12.04 -4.21
CA ARG A 32 -1.14 11.00 -4.12
C ARG A 32 -1.01 10.34 -2.75
N PRO A 33 -2.12 10.11 -2.03
CA PRO A 33 -2.01 9.45 -0.76
C PRO A 33 -1.56 8.00 -1.03
N PRO A 34 -0.56 7.48 -0.29
CA PRO A 34 -0.04 6.13 -0.45
C PRO A 34 -1.14 5.06 -0.60
N ILE A 35 -2.22 5.27 0.16
CA ILE A 35 -3.39 4.42 0.24
C ILE A 35 -4.12 4.16 -1.07
N CYS A 36 -3.98 5.03 -2.08
CA CYS A 36 -4.70 4.87 -3.34
C CYS A 36 -4.27 3.63 -4.12
N TYR A 37 -3.13 3.02 -3.81
CA TYR A 37 -2.71 1.75 -4.39
C TYR A 37 -3.31 0.53 -3.66
N ALA A 38 -3.59 0.69 -2.37
CA ALA A 38 -3.95 -0.42 -1.48
C ALA A 38 -5.46 -0.58 -1.26
N TYR A 39 -6.29 0.34 -1.76
CA TYR A 39 -7.74 0.33 -1.58
C TYR A 39 -8.45 -0.15 -2.84
N PHE A 40 -9.27 -1.18 -2.65
CA PHE A 40 -10.09 -1.77 -3.70
C PHE A 40 -11.55 -1.71 -3.27
N CYS A 41 -12.44 -1.36 -4.20
CA CYS A 41 -13.87 -1.41 -3.90
C CYS A 41 -14.36 -2.86 -3.81
N ASP A 42 -15.35 -3.09 -2.96
CA ASP A 42 -15.90 -4.43 -2.72
C ASP A 42 -16.44 -5.07 -4.00
N GLU A 43 -16.93 -4.27 -4.95
CA GLU A 43 -17.42 -4.80 -6.23
C GLU A 43 -16.32 -5.33 -7.14
N ILE A 44 -15.08 -4.83 -7.03
CA ILE A 44 -13.92 -5.40 -7.73
C ILE A 44 -13.53 -6.71 -7.06
N LEU A 45 -13.44 -6.72 -5.73
CA LEU A 45 -13.07 -7.90 -4.96
C LEU A 45 -14.10 -9.04 -5.09
N ALA A 46 -15.38 -8.71 -5.13
CA ALA A 46 -16.47 -9.68 -5.31
C ALA A 46 -16.49 -10.34 -6.70
N ARG A 47 -15.85 -9.73 -7.70
CA ARG A 47 -15.69 -10.33 -9.04
C ARG A 47 -14.57 -11.36 -9.11
N LEU A 48 -13.71 -11.44 -8.10
CA LEU A 48 -12.65 -12.45 -8.03
C LEU A 48 -13.24 -13.80 -7.56
N PRO A 49 -12.75 -14.91 -8.15
CA PRO A 49 -13.43 -16.21 -8.07
C PRO A 49 -13.45 -16.80 -6.65
N ASP A 50 -12.44 -16.53 -5.83
CA ASP A 50 -12.28 -17.10 -4.49
C ASP A 50 -11.52 -16.16 -3.54
N GLU A 51 -11.49 -16.52 -2.25
CA GLU A 51 -10.79 -15.77 -1.20
C GLU A 51 -9.27 -15.69 -1.44
N GLU A 52 -8.68 -16.70 -2.06
CA GLU A 52 -7.25 -16.72 -2.34
C GLU A 52 -6.89 -15.66 -3.38
N SER A 53 -7.65 -15.58 -4.46
CA SER A 53 -7.53 -14.54 -5.48
C SER A 53 -7.71 -13.15 -4.89
N ARG A 54 -8.70 -12.96 -4.00
CA ARG A 54 -8.91 -11.67 -3.30
C ARG A 54 -7.74 -11.31 -2.40
N TYR A 55 -7.18 -12.29 -1.69
CA TYR A 55 -6.02 -12.09 -0.83
C TYR A 55 -4.78 -11.68 -1.65
N LEU A 56 -4.46 -12.41 -2.71
CA LEU A 56 -3.33 -12.09 -3.59
C LEU A 56 -3.50 -10.71 -4.24
N PHE A 57 -4.71 -10.39 -4.70
CA PHE A 57 -5.00 -9.09 -5.31
C PHE A 57 -4.85 -7.92 -4.31
N ARG A 58 -5.28 -8.10 -3.06
CA ARG A 58 -5.07 -7.11 -1.99
C ARG A 58 -3.59 -6.88 -1.71
N ILE A 59 -2.79 -7.96 -1.62
CA ILE A 59 -1.35 -7.84 -1.42
C ILE A 59 -0.69 -7.12 -2.60
N LEU A 60 -1.07 -7.47 -3.83
CA LEU A 60 -0.53 -6.84 -5.04
C LEU A 60 -0.71 -5.32 -5.03
N GLY A 61 -1.90 -4.81 -4.68
CA GLY A 61 -2.13 -3.37 -4.53
C GLY A 61 -1.34 -2.74 -3.39
N ARG A 62 -1.06 -3.52 -2.34
CA ARG A 62 -0.38 -3.04 -1.13
C ARG A 62 1.13 -2.87 -1.30
N LEU A 63 1.76 -3.56 -2.28
CA LEU A 63 3.23 -3.61 -2.41
C LEU A 63 3.89 -2.23 -2.41
N LEU A 64 3.42 -1.29 -3.22
CA LEU A 64 4.05 0.03 -3.33
C LEU A 64 3.86 0.92 -2.09
N ASP A 65 2.71 0.80 -1.44
CA ASP A 65 2.46 1.50 -0.17
C ASP A 65 3.38 0.92 0.92
N TYR A 66 3.44 -0.41 1.02
CA TYR A 66 4.34 -1.09 1.94
C TYR A 66 5.80 -0.66 1.79
N VAL A 67 6.31 -0.52 0.55
CA VAL A 67 7.69 -0.09 0.30
C VAL A 67 7.95 1.30 0.86
N GLY A 68 7.04 2.24 0.66
CA GLY A 68 7.26 3.63 1.05
C GLY A 68 7.01 3.91 2.53
N GLU A 69 6.34 3.03 3.26
CA GLU A 69 6.12 3.18 4.70
C GLU A 69 7.44 3.25 5.50
N GLN A 70 7.41 3.99 6.61
CA GLN A 70 8.54 4.14 7.54
C GLN A 70 9.83 4.69 6.90
N ALA A 71 9.70 5.41 5.77
CA ALA A 71 10.84 6.07 5.12
C ALA A 71 11.52 7.09 6.04
N LEU A 72 10.75 7.78 6.90
CA LEU A 72 11.26 8.65 7.95
C LEU A 72 10.35 8.56 9.19
N GLY A 73 10.71 7.71 10.15
CA GLY A 73 9.87 7.47 11.33
C GLY A 73 8.56 6.79 10.96
N ASP A 74 7.43 7.47 11.15
CA ASP A 74 6.09 7.03 10.74
C ASP A 74 5.65 7.62 9.38
N GLN A 75 6.49 8.43 8.73
CA GLN A 75 6.17 9.08 7.46
C GLN A 75 6.45 8.16 6.27
N HIS A 76 5.55 8.20 5.30
CA HIS A 76 5.71 7.49 4.04
C HIS A 76 6.58 8.30 3.06
N LEU A 77 7.34 7.63 2.18
CA LEU A 77 8.30 8.22 1.24
C LEU A 77 7.71 9.40 0.44
N VAL A 78 6.52 9.23 -0.15
CA VAL A 78 5.85 10.29 -0.94
C VAL A 78 5.33 11.47 -0.12
N GLU A 79 5.39 11.43 1.21
CA GLU A 79 5.03 12.55 2.09
C GLU A 79 6.22 13.49 2.35
N ILE A 80 7.44 13.05 2.01
CA ILE A 80 8.69 13.80 2.20
C ILE A 80 8.80 14.85 1.11
N SER A 81 8.80 16.12 1.51
CA SER A 81 8.60 17.26 0.60
C SER A 81 9.69 18.32 0.69
N ASN A 82 10.79 18.06 1.41
CA ASN A 82 11.91 18.99 1.53
C ASN A 82 13.25 18.24 1.59
N THR A 83 14.33 18.94 1.23
CA THR A 83 15.67 18.35 1.12
C THR A 83 16.25 17.91 2.47
N ALA A 84 15.97 18.64 3.55
CA ALA A 84 16.50 18.31 4.87
C ALA A 84 15.94 16.97 5.40
N ASP A 85 14.67 16.67 5.12
CA ASP A 85 14.07 15.38 5.47
C ASP A 85 14.50 14.27 4.50
N LEU A 86 14.76 14.60 3.23
CA LEU A 86 15.30 13.65 2.25
C LEU A 86 16.65 13.07 2.70
N GLU A 87 17.53 13.90 3.26
CA GLU A 87 18.83 13.49 3.81
C GLU A 87 18.71 12.58 5.05
N ARG A 88 17.53 12.53 5.67
CA ARG A 88 17.27 11.77 6.90
C ARG A 88 16.54 10.46 6.64
N ILE A 89 16.19 10.15 5.39
CA ILE A 89 15.50 8.91 5.03
C ILE A 89 16.31 7.71 5.48
N ASN A 90 15.63 6.72 6.05
CA ASN A 90 16.23 5.44 6.36
C ASN A 90 16.31 4.56 5.10
N LEU A 91 17.35 4.78 4.29
CA LEU A 91 17.56 4.04 3.04
C LEU A 91 17.63 2.52 3.24
N ARG A 92 18.15 2.06 4.38
CA ARG A 92 18.25 0.63 4.70
C ARG A 92 16.87 0.00 4.93
N VAL A 93 15.96 0.71 5.59
CA VAL A 93 14.57 0.25 5.77
C VAL A 93 13.87 0.21 4.42
N LEU A 94 14.01 1.27 3.62
CA LEU A 94 13.45 1.33 2.27
C LEU A 94 13.94 0.15 1.40
N GLU A 95 15.24 -0.11 1.40
CA GLU A 95 15.84 -1.23 0.66
C GLU A 95 15.33 -2.59 1.14
N THR A 96 15.24 -2.79 2.46
CA THR A 96 14.71 -4.03 3.04
C THR A 96 13.27 -4.27 2.61
N ARG A 97 12.42 -3.24 2.68
CA ARG A 97 11.01 -3.33 2.31
C ARG A 97 10.82 -3.51 0.80
N LEU A 98 11.70 -2.92 -0.01
CA LEU A 98 11.74 -3.14 -1.45
C LEU A 98 12.04 -4.62 -1.78
N HIS A 99 13.05 -5.22 -1.15
CA HIS A 99 13.35 -6.64 -1.35
C HIS A 99 12.20 -7.55 -0.91
N GLN A 100 11.54 -7.23 0.20
CA GLN A 100 10.37 -7.99 0.67
C GLN A 100 9.19 -7.88 -0.31
N ALA A 101 8.93 -6.69 -0.86
CA ALA A 101 7.88 -6.49 -1.85
C ALA A 101 8.17 -7.21 -3.17
N VAL A 102 9.44 -7.23 -3.62
CA VAL A 102 9.86 -8.01 -4.79
C VAL A 102 9.65 -9.51 -4.55
N ALA A 103 10.09 -10.04 -3.41
CA ALA A 103 9.88 -11.46 -3.09
C ALA A 103 8.38 -11.83 -3.02
N ALA A 104 7.54 -10.92 -2.51
CA ALA A 104 6.09 -11.13 -2.52
C ALA A 104 5.50 -11.10 -3.94
N LEU A 105 6.00 -10.23 -4.81
CA LEU A 105 5.59 -10.19 -6.22
C LEU A 105 5.97 -11.48 -6.95
N GLU A 106 7.19 -11.97 -6.78
CA GLU A 106 7.66 -13.23 -7.36
C GLU A 106 6.75 -14.42 -6.97
N VAL A 107 6.38 -14.51 -5.69
CA VAL A 107 5.43 -15.53 -5.21
C VAL A 107 4.06 -15.40 -5.89
N ILE A 108 3.55 -14.18 -6.07
CA ILE A 108 2.26 -13.95 -6.73
C ILE A 108 2.34 -14.35 -8.21
N GLU A 109 3.42 -13.99 -8.91
CA GLU A 109 3.66 -14.36 -10.30
C GLU A 109 3.69 -15.88 -10.47
N GLU A 110 4.45 -16.58 -9.62
CA GLU A 110 4.54 -18.05 -9.65
C GLU A 110 3.17 -18.71 -9.44
N LEU A 111 2.35 -18.21 -8.50
CA LEU A 111 1.01 -18.74 -8.24
C LEU A 111 0.06 -18.54 -9.43
N ILE A 112 0.16 -17.38 -10.10
CA ILE A 112 -0.65 -17.06 -11.29
C ILE A 112 -0.22 -17.92 -12.48
N GLU A 113 1.08 -18.06 -12.73
CA GLU A 113 1.61 -18.80 -13.89
C GLU A 113 1.46 -20.31 -13.75
N ALA A 114 1.66 -20.84 -12.54
CA ALA A 114 1.62 -22.28 -12.31
C ALA A 114 0.21 -22.82 -11.99
N GLU A 115 -0.82 -21.96 -11.94
CA GLU A 115 -2.16 -22.27 -11.42
C GLU A 115 -2.10 -23.04 -10.09
N CYS A 116 -1.09 -22.72 -9.27
CA CYS A 116 -0.77 -23.44 -8.04
C CYS A 116 -1.49 -22.81 -6.85
N ARG A 117 -1.76 -23.63 -5.83
CA ARG A 117 -2.41 -23.13 -4.60
C ARG A 117 -1.39 -22.56 -3.62
N LEU A 118 -1.82 -21.56 -2.88
CA LEU A 118 -1.02 -20.87 -1.87
C LEU A 118 -0.58 -21.80 -0.72
N GLY A 119 0.71 -22.14 -0.71
CA GLY A 119 1.33 -23.01 0.28
C GLY A 119 1.77 -22.29 1.57
N PRO A 120 2.21 -23.04 2.60
CA PRO A 120 2.66 -22.44 3.87
C PRO A 120 3.91 -21.58 3.75
N ALA A 121 4.79 -21.83 2.77
CA ALA A 121 5.98 -21.02 2.54
C ALA A 121 5.62 -19.66 1.94
N ASP A 122 4.80 -19.69 0.90
CA ASP A 122 4.25 -18.52 0.22
C ASP A 122 3.51 -17.62 1.21
N ARG A 123 2.66 -18.20 2.07
CA ARG A 123 1.96 -17.44 3.14
C ARG A 123 2.93 -16.70 4.06
N ARG A 124 4.09 -17.26 4.38
CA ARG A 124 5.07 -16.57 5.23
C ARG A 124 5.67 -15.37 4.53
N VAL A 125 6.02 -15.51 3.24
CA VAL A 125 6.54 -14.39 2.44
C VAL A 125 5.48 -13.29 2.32
N LEU A 126 4.26 -13.67 1.92
CA LEU A 126 3.16 -12.74 1.73
C LEU A 126 2.70 -12.06 3.03
N SER A 127 2.80 -12.73 4.19
CA SER A 127 2.44 -12.16 5.49
C SER A 127 3.35 -11.01 5.95
N LEU A 128 4.48 -10.79 5.27
CA LEU A 128 5.32 -9.61 5.53
C LEU A 128 4.68 -8.32 5.01
N ILE A 129 3.73 -8.42 4.08
CA ILE A 129 2.98 -7.30 3.53
C ILE A 129 1.68 -7.17 4.31
N ASP A 130 1.71 -6.35 5.36
CA ASP A 130 0.54 -6.13 6.22
C ASP A 130 -0.61 -5.51 5.42
N LEU A 131 -1.78 -6.17 5.47
CA LEU A 131 -3.02 -5.64 4.95
C LEU A 131 -3.68 -4.75 6.03
N PRO A 132 -4.16 -3.54 5.68
CA PRO A 132 -4.90 -2.72 6.62
C PRO A 132 -6.19 -3.44 7.07
N GLU A 133 -6.49 -3.38 8.37
CA GLU A 133 -7.76 -3.84 8.96
C GLU A 133 -8.97 -3.05 8.43
#